data_AF-A0A7U9RW54-F1
#
_entry.id   AF-A0A7U9RW54-F1
#
_cell.length_a   1.000
_cell.length_b   1.000
_cell.length_c   1.000
_cell.angle_alpha   90.00
_cell.angle_beta   90.00
_cell.angle_gamma   90.00
#
_symmetry.space_group_name_H-M   'P 1'
#
loop_
_entity.id
_entity.type
_entity.pdbx_description
1 polymer ?
#
loop_
_entity_poly.entity_id
_entity_poly.type
_entity_poly.pdbx_seq_one_letter_code
_entity_poly.pdbx_strand_id
1 'polypeptide(L)'
;MPAEGDEVRVFFPSGNEKDAFAASSVAKNVRENVKDKCWSGLNGKQILMTPEGLAIICKEGKIYLKLTDEKGIEIVSDLDINITSGTRVNIQGGKEVKIIAKNEVMVGTASSYMDIRNEGITVSSDNIILN
;
A
#
# COMPACT_ATOMS: atom_id res chain seq x y z
N MET A 1 0.33 6.79 -21.54
CA MET A 1 -0.21 6.66 -22.90
C MET A 1 -1.72 6.47 -22.77
N PRO A 2 -2.54 7.23 -23.52
CA PRO A 2 -4.00 7.07 -23.48
C PRO A 2 -4.41 5.64 -23.87
N ALA A 3 -5.49 5.13 -23.27
CA ALA A 3 -6.08 3.85 -23.66
C ALA A 3 -6.94 4.03 -24.92
N GLU A 4 -7.26 2.92 -25.60
CA GLU A 4 -8.20 2.95 -26.73
C GLU A 4 -9.57 3.49 -26.27
N GLY A 5 -10.09 4.51 -26.97
CA GLY A 5 -11.33 5.20 -26.59
C GLY A 5 -11.16 6.38 -25.62
N ASP A 6 -9.93 6.69 -25.18
CA ASP A 6 -9.65 7.90 -24.42
C ASP A 6 -9.69 9.16 -25.30
N GLU A 7 -10.16 10.25 -24.72
CA GLU A 7 -10.06 11.56 -25.34
C GLU A 7 -8.66 12.14 -25.13
N VAL A 8 -8.12 12.74 -26.18
CA VAL A 8 -6.80 13.35 -26.17
C VAL A 8 -6.85 14.79 -26.66
N ARG A 9 -5.96 15.63 -26.14
CA ARG A 9 -5.69 16.95 -26.69
C ARG A 9 -4.68 16.81 -27.82
N VAL A 10 -5.11 17.13 -29.04
CA VAL A 10 -4.25 17.14 -30.23
C VAL A 10 -3.64 18.52 -30.40
N PHE A 11 -2.34 18.61 -30.65
CA PHE A 11 -1.61 19.85 -30.90
C PHE A 11 -1.15 19.91 -32.35
N PHE A 12 -1.35 21.06 -32.99
CA PHE A 12 -0.98 21.33 -34.38
C PHE A 12 0.14 22.37 -34.41
N PRO A 13 1.42 21.96 -34.38
CA PRO A 13 2.54 22.89 -34.22
C PRO A 13 2.74 23.84 -35.41
N SER A 14 2.46 23.38 -36.63
CA SER A 14 2.65 24.13 -37.88
C SER A 14 1.34 24.60 -38.52
N GLY A 15 0.19 24.24 -37.94
CA GLY A 15 -1.13 24.38 -38.57
C GLY A 15 -1.43 23.34 -39.67
N ASN A 16 -0.47 22.48 -40.03
CA ASN A 16 -0.68 21.36 -40.95
C ASN A 16 -1.05 20.09 -40.17
N GLU A 17 -2.13 19.41 -40.58
CA GLU A 17 -2.61 18.18 -39.94
C GLU A 17 -1.56 17.06 -39.91
N LYS A 18 -0.71 16.99 -40.93
CA LYS A 18 0.36 15.97 -41.00
C LYS A 18 1.39 16.08 -39.89
N ASP A 19 1.54 17.26 -39.29
CA ASP A 19 2.49 17.54 -38.22
C ASP A 19 1.82 17.46 -36.84
N ALA A 20 0.53 17.12 -36.78
CA ALA A 20 -0.22 17.06 -35.54
C ALA A 20 0.15 15.84 -34.69
N PHE A 21 0.10 16.00 -33.37
CA PHE A 21 0.33 14.90 -32.43
C PHE A 21 -0.55 15.02 -31.18
N ALA A 22 -0.81 13.88 -30.54
CA ALA A 22 -1.51 13.85 -29.26
C ALA A 22 -0.57 14.36 -28.13
N ALA A 23 -0.89 15.51 -27.56
CA ALA A 23 -0.07 16.16 -26.54
C ALA A 23 -0.40 15.70 -25.11
N SER A 24 -1.65 15.34 -24.83
CA SER A 24 -2.07 14.83 -23.51
C SER A 24 -3.40 14.08 -23.56
N SER A 25 -3.67 13.21 -22.59
CA SER A 25 -5.01 12.66 -22.34
C SER A 25 -5.88 13.66 -21.57
N VAL A 26 -7.19 13.60 -21.79
CA VAL A 26 -8.19 14.36 -21.02
C VAL A 26 -8.75 13.47 -19.91
N ALA A 27 -8.73 13.95 -18.67
CA ALA A 27 -9.33 13.23 -17.55
C ALA A 27 -10.86 13.32 -17.65
N LYS A 28 -11.54 12.18 -17.82
CA LYS A 28 -13.02 12.10 -17.84
C LYS A 28 -13.62 12.25 -16.44
N ASN A 29 -12.92 11.73 -15.41
CA ASN A 29 -13.37 11.76 -14.02
C ASN A 29 -12.58 12.81 -13.23
N VAL A 30 -13.02 14.05 -13.32
CA VAL A 30 -12.46 15.15 -12.52
C VAL A 30 -13.04 15.03 -11.10
N ARG A 31 -12.16 14.96 -10.10
CA ARG A 31 -12.59 14.96 -8.69
C ARG A 31 -13.23 16.30 -8.34
N GLU A 32 -14.21 16.28 -7.45
CA GLU A 32 -14.91 17.48 -6.98
C GLU A 32 -13.95 18.48 -6.33
N ASN A 33 -13.00 17.98 -5.52
CA ASN A 33 -12.00 18.81 -4.88
C ASN A 33 -10.74 18.95 -5.75
N VAL A 34 -10.59 20.13 -6.36
CA VAL A 34 -9.45 20.48 -7.23
C VAL A 34 -8.10 20.62 -6.51
N LYS A 35 -8.11 20.73 -5.17
CA LYS A 35 -6.88 20.81 -4.37
C LYS A 35 -6.23 19.45 -4.19
N ASP A 36 -7.02 18.38 -4.22
CA ASP A 36 -6.50 17.02 -4.10
C ASP A 36 -5.70 16.66 -5.34
N LYS A 37 -4.49 16.15 -5.15
CA LYS A 37 -3.66 15.66 -6.25
C LYS A 37 -3.81 14.15 -6.32
N CYS A 38 -4.45 13.70 -7.38
CA CYS A 38 -4.71 12.29 -7.62
C CYS A 38 -4.02 11.85 -8.90
N TRP A 39 -3.17 10.84 -8.80
CA TRP A 39 -2.75 10.04 -9.94
C TRP A 39 -3.50 8.72 -9.91
N SER A 40 -4.50 8.57 -10.77
CA SER A 40 -5.30 7.36 -10.90
C SER A 40 -4.96 6.60 -12.17
N GLY A 41 -5.12 5.28 -12.10
CA GLY A 41 -5.07 4.39 -13.26
C GLY A 41 -6.42 3.70 -13.47
N LEU A 42 -6.42 2.69 -14.35
CA LEU A 42 -7.57 1.80 -14.55
C LEU A 42 -7.93 1.07 -13.25
N ASN A 43 -9.20 0.70 -13.11
CA ASN A 43 -9.70 -0.19 -12.05
C ASN A 43 -9.50 0.31 -10.61
N GLY A 44 -9.59 1.63 -10.38
CA GLY A 44 -9.64 2.20 -9.03
C GLY A 44 -8.30 2.29 -8.29
N LYS A 45 -7.17 2.03 -8.98
CA LYS A 45 -5.83 2.25 -8.42
C LYS A 45 -5.51 3.73 -8.40
N GLN A 46 -4.99 4.23 -7.28
CA GLN A 46 -4.68 5.65 -7.13
C GLN A 46 -3.55 5.93 -6.14
N ILE A 47 -2.81 6.99 -6.43
CA ILE A 47 -1.98 7.73 -5.48
C ILE A 47 -2.70 9.06 -5.24
N LEU A 48 -3.06 9.32 -3.99
CA LEU A 48 -3.90 10.45 -3.60
C LEU A 48 -3.19 11.28 -2.53
N MET A 49 -3.06 12.58 -2.77
CA MET A 49 -2.60 13.58 -1.82
C MET A 49 -3.74 14.53 -1.50
N THR A 50 -4.12 14.61 -0.23
CA THR A 50 -5.13 15.53 0.30
C THR A 50 -4.48 16.40 1.38
N PRO A 51 -5.17 17.44 1.88
CA PRO A 51 -4.72 18.17 3.07
C PRO A 51 -4.56 17.30 4.32
N GLU A 52 -5.18 16.12 4.36
CA GLU A 52 -5.13 15.18 5.50
C GLU A 52 -3.94 14.20 5.41
N GLY A 53 -3.34 14.04 4.23
CA GLY A 53 -2.18 13.18 4.03
C GLY A 53 -2.03 12.55 2.65
N LEU A 54 -1.32 11.42 2.61
CA LEU A 54 -0.98 10.65 1.40
C LEU A 54 -1.59 9.24 1.48
N ALA A 55 -2.20 8.78 0.38
CA ALA A 55 -2.71 7.43 0.26
C ALA A 55 -2.26 6.77 -1.05
N ILE A 56 -1.82 5.51 -0.96
CA ILE A 56 -1.61 4.62 -2.11
C ILE A 56 -2.67 3.52 -2.01
N ILE A 57 -3.60 3.50 -2.95
CA ILE A 57 -4.79 2.65 -2.90
C ILE A 57 -4.79 1.74 -4.13
N CYS A 58 -4.80 0.43 -3.88
CA CYS A 58 -4.91 -0.59 -4.93
C CYS A 58 -6.36 -1.03 -5.11
N LYS A 59 -7.09 -1.19 -3.99
CA LYS A 59 -8.50 -1.55 -3.93
C LYS A 59 -9.13 -0.87 -2.72
N GLU A 60 -10.12 -0.03 -2.97
CA GLU A 60 -10.75 0.78 -1.94
C GLU A 60 -11.25 -0.07 -0.76
N GLY A 61 -10.89 0.35 0.46
CA GLY A 61 -11.23 -0.31 1.72
C GLY A 61 -10.58 -1.69 1.96
N LYS A 62 -9.78 -2.22 1.01
CA LYS A 62 -9.26 -3.59 1.07
C LYS A 62 -7.74 -3.68 1.01
N ILE A 63 -7.12 -2.96 0.07
CA ILE A 63 -5.67 -2.98 -0.13
C ILE A 63 -5.18 -1.54 -0.31
N TYR A 64 -4.53 -1.00 0.72
CA TYR A 64 -4.02 0.37 0.71
C TYR A 64 -2.93 0.63 1.76
N LEU A 65 -2.19 1.72 1.53
CA LEU A 65 -1.27 2.37 2.46
C LEU A 65 -1.74 3.81 2.66
N LYS A 66 -1.90 4.27 3.91
CA LYS A 66 -2.25 5.65 4.24
C LYS A 66 -1.24 6.23 5.23
N LEU A 67 -0.86 7.48 5.00
CA LEU A 67 -0.06 8.30 5.88
C LEU A 67 -0.89 9.55 6.18
N THR A 68 -1.31 9.73 7.42
CA THR A 68 -2.14 10.89 7.84
C THR A 68 -1.57 11.56 9.07
N ASP A 69 -1.83 12.87 9.20
CA ASP A 69 -1.34 13.67 10.32
C ASP A 69 -1.97 13.23 11.66
N GLU A 70 -3.22 12.78 11.63
CA GLU A 70 -3.97 12.39 12.84
C GLU A 70 -3.63 10.97 13.34
N LYS A 71 -3.47 10.00 12.42
CA LYS A 71 -3.37 8.57 12.76
C LYS A 71 -2.00 7.94 12.46
N GLY A 72 -1.11 8.66 11.78
CA GLY A 72 0.18 8.14 11.36
C GLY A 72 0.06 7.22 10.15
N ILE A 73 0.67 6.03 10.22
CA ILE A 73 0.79 5.11 9.08
C ILE A 73 -0.14 3.91 9.25
N GLU A 74 -0.95 3.63 8.24
CA GLU A 74 -1.86 2.48 8.17
C GLU A 74 -1.55 1.64 6.92
N ILE A 75 -1.28 0.34 7.10
CA ILE A 75 -1.07 -0.63 6.01
C ILE A 75 -2.15 -1.70 6.12
N VAL A 76 -3.01 -1.82 5.10
CA VAL A 76 -4.15 -2.75 5.09
C VAL A 76 -4.14 -3.59 3.82
N SER A 77 -4.40 -4.88 3.98
CA SER A 77 -4.56 -5.84 2.89
C SER A 77 -5.57 -6.93 3.29
N ASP A 78 -6.46 -7.30 2.38
CA ASP A 78 -7.29 -8.52 2.48
C ASP A 78 -6.57 -9.78 1.99
N LEU A 79 -5.32 -9.60 1.54
CA LEU A 79 -4.35 -10.63 1.16
C LEU A 79 -3.08 -10.49 2.02
N ASP A 80 -2.03 -11.26 1.71
CA ASP A 80 -0.79 -11.25 2.50
C ASP A 80 -0.03 -9.92 2.47
N ILE A 81 0.58 -9.58 3.61
CA ILE A 81 1.62 -8.54 3.73
C ILE A 81 2.93 -9.26 4.06
N ASN A 82 3.89 -9.21 3.12
CA ASN A 82 5.21 -9.82 3.28
C ASN A 82 6.27 -8.75 3.55
N ILE A 83 7.08 -8.94 4.60
CA ILE A 83 8.21 -8.07 4.95
C ILE A 83 9.47 -8.92 4.99
N THR A 84 10.42 -8.66 4.10
CA THR A 84 11.65 -9.44 3.96
C THR A 84 12.85 -8.51 3.84
N SER A 85 13.96 -8.85 4.50
CA SER A 85 15.22 -8.09 4.46
C SER A 85 16.40 -9.06 4.37
N GLY A 86 17.41 -8.72 3.56
CA GLY A 86 18.66 -9.49 3.49
C GLY A 86 19.59 -9.26 4.68
N THR A 87 19.24 -8.34 5.59
CA THR A 87 20.08 -8.01 6.76
C THR A 87 19.25 -8.00 8.04
N ARG A 88 18.59 -6.88 8.35
CA ARG A 88 17.85 -6.68 9.60
C ARG A 88 16.51 -6.03 9.31
N VAL A 89 15.48 -6.45 10.04
CA VAL A 89 14.22 -5.72 10.24
C VAL A 89 14.18 -5.29 11.70
N ASN A 90 13.83 -4.03 11.98
CA ASN A 90 13.77 -3.49 13.33
C ASN A 90 12.36 -2.96 13.61
N ILE A 91 11.73 -3.44 14.68
CA ILE A 91 10.38 -3.05 15.11
C ILE A 91 10.49 -2.60 16.57
N GLN A 92 10.20 -1.32 16.82
CA GLN A 92 10.27 -0.72 18.14
C GLN A 92 9.06 0.19 18.34
N GLY A 93 8.45 0.12 19.52
CA GLY A 93 7.38 1.02 19.95
C GLY A 93 7.82 1.78 21.19
N GLY A 94 7.58 3.09 21.23
CA GLY A 94 7.93 3.90 22.40
C GLY A 94 7.12 3.56 23.65
N LYS A 95 5.92 2.98 23.48
CA LYS A 95 5.03 2.55 24.56
C LYS A 95 4.70 1.06 24.49
N GLU A 96 4.31 0.58 23.32
CA GLU A 96 3.84 -0.80 23.13
C GLU A 96 4.16 -1.29 21.71
N VAL A 97 4.42 -2.60 21.60
CA VAL A 97 4.36 -3.35 20.33
C VAL A 97 3.30 -4.43 20.51
N LYS A 98 2.26 -4.42 19.67
CA LYS A 98 1.12 -5.33 19.76
C LYS A 98 1.05 -6.23 18.54
N ILE A 99 1.10 -7.55 18.76
CA ILE A 99 0.98 -8.57 17.71
C ILE A 99 -0.23 -9.44 18.06
N ILE A 100 -1.24 -9.47 17.19
CA ILE A 100 -2.47 -10.23 17.40
C ILE A 100 -2.81 -10.94 16.10
N ALA A 101 -3.11 -12.23 16.20
CA ALA A 101 -3.68 -13.02 15.11
C ALA A 101 -4.91 -13.78 15.61
N LYS A 102 -5.80 -14.14 14.67
CA LYS A 102 -7.00 -14.94 14.97
C LYS A 102 -6.69 -16.43 15.17
N ASN A 103 -5.68 -16.94 14.45
CA ASN A 103 -5.40 -18.37 14.37
C ASN A 103 -4.05 -18.73 15.01
N GLU A 104 -2.97 -18.09 14.56
CA GLU A 104 -1.60 -18.50 14.91
C GLU A 104 -0.66 -17.28 14.92
N VAL A 105 0.23 -17.23 15.91
CA VAL A 105 1.42 -16.37 15.90
C VAL A 105 2.65 -17.26 16.07
N MET A 106 3.52 -17.28 15.04
CA MET A 106 4.78 -18.04 15.05
C MET A 106 5.96 -17.08 15.11
N VAL A 107 6.87 -17.29 16.07
CA VAL A 107 8.11 -16.51 16.23
C VAL A 107 9.27 -17.47 16.44
N GLY A 108 10.28 -17.40 15.59
CA GLY A 108 11.42 -18.32 15.71
C GLY A 108 12.48 -18.16 14.65
N THR A 109 13.49 -19.00 14.78
CA THR A 109 14.50 -19.30 13.76
C THR A 109 14.12 -20.60 13.05
N ALA A 110 14.98 -21.07 12.14
CA ALA A 110 14.79 -22.36 11.48
C ALA A 110 14.77 -23.57 12.45
N SER A 111 15.40 -23.47 13.62
CA SER A 111 15.57 -24.59 14.56
C SER A 111 14.91 -24.37 15.92
N SER A 112 14.52 -23.14 16.26
CA SER A 112 13.96 -22.80 17.57
C SER A 112 12.79 -21.86 17.40
N TYR A 113 11.61 -22.22 17.89
CA TYR A 113 10.40 -21.43 17.68
C TYR A 113 9.41 -21.50 18.84
N MET A 114 8.55 -20.49 18.89
CA MET A 114 7.35 -20.40 19.70
C MET A 114 6.14 -20.33 18.75
N ASP A 115 5.15 -21.19 18.97
CA ASP A 115 3.91 -21.30 18.22
C ASP A 115 2.73 -21.06 19.18
N ILE A 116 2.03 -19.95 18.98
CA ILE A 116 0.91 -19.49 19.81
C ILE A 116 -0.38 -19.70 19.03
N ARG A 117 -1.27 -20.55 19.54
CA ARG A 117 -2.58 -20.86 18.94
C ARG A 117 -3.70 -20.75 19.98
N ASN A 118 -4.93 -20.93 19.54
CA ASN A 118 -6.10 -20.89 20.41
C ASN A 118 -6.07 -21.99 21.49
N GLU A 119 -5.43 -23.12 21.20
CA GLU A 119 -5.33 -24.27 22.11
C GLU A 119 -4.22 -24.12 23.17
N GLY A 120 -3.26 -23.23 22.96
CA GLY A 120 -2.13 -23.02 23.87
C GLY A 120 -0.86 -22.52 23.18
N ILE A 121 0.25 -22.58 23.93
CA ILE A 121 1.58 -22.14 23.48
C ILE A 121 2.51 -23.36 23.44
N THR A 122 3.11 -23.62 22.28
CA THR A 122 4.15 -24.64 22.09
C THR A 122 5.50 -23.95 21.89
N VAL A 123 6.53 -24.44 22.59
CA VAL A 123 7.91 -23.95 22.45
C VAL A 123 8.81 -25.14 22.13
N SER A 124 9.62 -25.02 21.09
CA SER A 124 10.59 -26.05 20.67
C SER A 124 11.97 -25.42 20.48
N SER A 125 12.97 -25.98 21.18
CA SER A 125 14.38 -25.58 21.12
C SER A 125 15.22 -26.63 21.85
N ASP A 126 16.51 -26.76 21.49
CA ASP A 126 17.46 -27.64 22.19
C ASP A 126 17.62 -27.28 23.67
N ASN A 127 17.48 -25.99 23.99
CA ASN A 127 17.53 -25.47 25.34
C ASN A 127 16.46 -24.39 25.53
N ILE A 128 15.66 -24.52 26.59
CA ILE A 128 14.62 -23.56 27.00
C ILE A 128 14.96 -23.11 28.41
N ILE A 129 15.25 -21.82 28.59
CA ILE A 129 15.59 -21.23 29.88
C ILE A 129 14.38 -20.43 30.39
N LEU A 130 13.82 -20.85 31.51
CA LEU A 130 12.75 -20.16 32.22
C LEU A 130 13.37 -19.54 33.49
N ASN A 131 13.32 -18.21 33.61
CA ASN A 131 13.82 -17.48 34.78
C ASN A 131 12.66 -16.90 35.59
#